data_AF-A0A5J4RFQ4-F1
#
_entry.id   AF-A0A5J4RFQ4-F1
#
_cell.length_a   1.000
_cell.length_b   1.000
_cell.length_c   1.000
_cell.angle_alpha   90.00
_cell.angle_beta   90.00
_cell.angle_gamma   90.00
#
_symmetry.space_group_name_H-M   'P 1'
#
loop_
_entity.id
_entity.type
_entity.pdbx_description
1 polymer ?
#
loop_
_entity_poly.entity_id
_entity_poly.type
_entity_poly.pdbx_seq_one_letter_code
_entity_poly.pdbx_strand_id
1 'polypeptide(L)'
;MVKLLQFFRKYTYCLGKISVVLFAVIFSFPALAQQRGARIEGRVIDEKTQESIIGASVSLVSERTGAVTDLNGRFTINARSLPVTISVKYIGYKQSEIEVYEYTEPLLIAIRENANVLNEVVVVGYGTQNQKELTGAVSSVSPIALSQQTLSFDKALGGAVAGLNVTQSSGQPGATSTIRIRGNNSIAGSNEPLYVVDGFILYNDNSSTRTGMGGTTSGVGGGGSSSGAFDGGLNPLTSINSSDIESIDVLKDVSATAIYGSRGANGVIIITTKKGKRGRSNVDYQGSVGVQQISRTLNLLNASEWADLNKEISNDNKSPYDPSQPYDVSKLLPQGQSSDCKKLCCTRLIPKTTKFQ
;
A
#
# COMPACT_ATOMS: atom_id res chain seq x y z
N MET A 1 6.04 -24.07 -89.11
CA MET A 1 5.00 -24.21 -88.07
C MET A 1 5.37 -23.64 -86.69
N VAL A 2 6.65 -23.34 -86.37
CA VAL A 2 7.05 -22.89 -85.01
C VAL A 2 6.86 -21.38 -84.74
N LYS A 3 6.91 -20.51 -85.76
CA LYS A 3 6.75 -19.05 -85.60
C LYS A 3 5.32 -18.58 -85.32
N LEU A 4 4.29 -19.33 -85.75
CA LEU A 4 2.89 -18.94 -85.57
C LEU A 4 2.40 -19.17 -84.13
N LEU A 5 2.87 -20.26 -83.48
CA LEU A 5 2.52 -20.58 -82.09
C LEU A 5 3.13 -19.61 -81.06
N GLN A 6 4.30 -19.03 -81.35
CA GLN A 6 4.93 -18.04 -80.46
C GLN A 6 4.21 -16.68 -80.48
N PHE A 7 3.54 -16.34 -81.58
CA PHE A 7 2.77 -15.09 -81.70
C PHE A 7 1.49 -15.13 -80.87
N PHE A 8 0.75 -16.24 -80.91
CA PHE A 8 -0.46 -16.42 -80.08
C PHE A 8 -0.14 -16.45 -78.58
N ARG A 9 0.98 -17.05 -78.17
CA ARG A 9 1.41 -17.07 -76.76
C ARG A 9 1.72 -15.66 -76.25
N LYS A 10 2.37 -14.81 -77.05
CA LYS A 10 2.72 -13.42 -76.67
C LYS A 10 1.48 -12.52 -76.55
N TYR A 11 0.46 -12.74 -77.39
CA TYR A 11 -0.79 -11.96 -77.37
C TYR A 11 -1.67 -12.30 -76.15
N THR A 12 -1.72 -13.57 -75.72
CA THR A 12 -2.44 -13.98 -74.49
C THR A 12 -1.80 -13.45 -73.22
N TYR A 13 -0.46 -13.36 -73.16
CA TYR A 13 0.23 -12.74 -72.01
C TYR A 13 0.05 -11.21 -71.95
N CYS A 14 -0.12 -10.52 -73.07
CA CYS A 14 -0.42 -9.08 -73.07
C CYS A 14 -1.86 -8.78 -72.65
N LEU A 15 -2.86 -9.56 -73.12
CA LEU A 15 -4.25 -9.40 -72.69
C LEU A 15 -4.43 -9.70 -71.19
N GLY A 16 -3.75 -10.72 -70.67
CA GLY A 16 -3.78 -11.05 -69.25
C GLY A 16 -3.21 -9.94 -68.35
N LYS A 17 -2.13 -9.27 -68.78
CA LYS A 17 -1.54 -8.16 -68.01
C LYS A 17 -2.42 -6.91 -67.99
N ILE A 18 -3.12 -6.61 -69.09
CA ILE A 18 -4.06 -5.47 -69.16
C ILE A 18 -5.29 -5.73 -68.29
N SER A 19 -5.81 -6.97 -68.27
CA SER A 19 -6.95 -7.34 -67.40
C SER A 19 -6.61 -7.26 -65.92
N VAL A 20 -5.38 -7.61 -65.51
CA VAL A 20 -4.94 -7.54 -64.10
C VAL A 20 -4.74 -6.09 -63.64
N VAL A 21 -4.22 -5.22 -64.50
CA VAL A 21 -4.08 -3.78 -64.19
C VAL A 21 -5.45 -3.11 -64.09
N LEU A 22 -6.39 -3.45 -64.98
CA LEU A 22 -7.75 -2.90 -64.95
C LEU A 22 -8.53 -3.36 -63.70
N PHE A 23 -8.34 -4.62 -63.29
CA PHE A 23 -8.95 -5.16 -62.06
C PHE A 23 -8.34 -4.51 -60.80
N ALA A 24 -7.03 -4.22 -60.77
CA ALA A 24 -6.37 -3.53 -59.66
C ALA A 24 -6.82 -2.05 -59.51
N VAL A 25 -7.11 -1.36 -60.62
CA VAL A 25 -7.62 0.02 -60.60
C VAL A 25 -9.07 0.06 -60.11
N ILE A 26 -9.91 -0.91 -60.51
CA ILE A 26 -11.31 -0.99 -60.08
C ILE A 26 -11.43 -1.39 -58.60
N PHE A 27 -10.51 -2.22 -58.08
CA PHE A 27 -10.48 -2.60 -56.66
C PHE A 27 -9.93 -1.52 -55.72
N SER A 28 -9.37 -0.44 -56.25
CA SER A 28 -8.83 0.69 -55.47
C SER A 28 -9.86 1.79 -55.17
N PHE A 29 -11.02 1.78 -55.83
CA PHE A 29 -12.08 2.78 -55.63
C PHE A 29 -12.87 2.71 -54.30
N PRO A 30 -13.08 1.56 -53.62
CA PRO A 30 -13.81 1.57 -52.35
C PRO A 30 -12.99 2.10 -51.16
N ALA A 31 -11.68 2.34 -51.31
CA ALA A 31 -10.81 2.81 -50.22
C ALA A 31 -10.99 4.31 -49.88
N LEU A 32 -11.59 5.11 -50.76
CA LEU A 32 -11.89 6.53 -50.50
C LEU A 32 -13.30 6.79 -49.94
N ALA A 33 -14.09 5.74 -49.70
CA ALA A 33 -15.49 5.88 -49.25
C ALA A 33 -15.70 5.71 -47.73
N GLN A 34 -14.65 5.53 -46.93
CA GLN A 34 -14.74 5.33 -45.48
C GLN A 34 -14.29 6.55 -44.68
N GLN A 35 -15.07 7.64 -44.74
CA GLN A 35 -15.26 8.49 -43.56
C GLN A 35 -16.58 9.24 -43.64
N ARG A 36 -17.71 8.52 -43.52
CA ARG A 36 -19.01 9.13 -43.19
C ARG A 36 -19.05 9.51 -41.70
N GLY A 37 -18.09 10.34 -41.28
CA GLY A 37 -18.10 10.93 -39.95
C GLY A 37 -18.58 12.38 -40.03
N ALA A 38 -19.48 12.79 -39.14
CA ALA A 38 -19.83 14.19 -38.97
C ALA A 38 -18.67 14.90 -38.26
N ARG A 39 -18.04 15.87 -38.94
CA ARG A 39 -17.02 16.74 -38.34
C ARG A 39 -17.72 17.83 -37.56
N ILE A 40 -17.59 17.79 -36.24
CA ILE A 40 -18.17 18.75 -35.31
C ILE A 40 -17.08 19.74 -34.92
N GLU A 41 -17.33 21.02 -35.14
CA GLU A 41 -16.46 22.11 -34.69
C GLU A 41 -17.18 22.93 -33.62
N GLY A 42 -16.42 23.45 -32.67
CA GLY A 42 -16.98 24.26 -31.61
C GLY A 42 -15.92 25.02 -30.83
N ARG A 43 -16.38 25.79 -29.83
CA ARG A 43 -15.55 26.54 -28.89
C ARG A 43 -16.03 26.31 -27.46
N VAL A 44 -15.09 26.13 -26.54
CA VAL A 44 -15.34 26.06 -25.09
C VAL A 44 -15.00 27.39 -24.44
N ILE A 45 -15.94 27.93 -23.67
CA ILE A 45 -15.79 29.18 -22.92
C ILE A 45 -16.18 29.00 -21.45
N ASP A 46 -15.69 29.87 -20.59
CA ASP A 46 -16.22 30.03 -19.24
C ASP A 46 -17.56 30.80 -19.29
N GLU A 47 -18.57 30.27 -18.61
CA GLU A 47 -19.89 30.90 -18.54
C GLU A 47 -19.86 32.30 -17.89
N LYS A 48 -18.98 32.52 -16.90
CA LYS A 48 -18.96 33.79 -16.13
C LYS A 48 -18.11 34.85 -16.79
N THR A 49 -16.87 34.52 -17.16
CA THR A 49 -15.91 35.49 -17.71
C THR A 49 -16.04 35.63 -19.24
N GLN A 50 -16.73 34.69 -19.90
CA GLN A 50 -16.78 34.57 -21.37
C GLN A 50 -15.40 34.37 -22.01
N GLU A 51 -14.37 34.04 -21.22
CA GLU A 51 -13.04 33.74 -21.71
C GLU A 51 -12.97 32.34 -22.35
N SER A 52 -12.15 32.20 -23.38
CA SER A 52 -11.93 30.92 -24.04
C SER A 52 -11.05 30.00 -23.20
N ILE A 53 -11.47 28.74 -23.02
CA ILE A 53 -10.74 27.78 -22.19
C ILE A 53 -9.80 26.95 -23.04
N ILE A 54 -8.50 27.13 -22.79
CA ILE A 54 -7.41 26.45 -23.49
C ILE A 54 -7.09 25.11 -22.81
N GLY A 55 -6.84 24.06 -23.59
CA GLY A 55 -6.48 22.74 -23.04
C GLY A 55 -7.62 21.97 -22.38
N ALA A 56 -8.88 22.32 -22.64
CA ALA A 56 -10.05 21.55 -22.22
C ALA A 56 -10.10 20.22 -22.99
N SER A 57 -10.36 19.12 -22.28
CA SER A 57 -10.53 17.80 -22.89
C SER A 57 -11.98 17.65 -23.33
N VAL A 58 -12.21 17.49 -24.63
CA VAL A 58 -13.51 17.27 -25.26
C VAL A 58 -13.57 15.81 -25.73
N SER A 59 -14.54 15.05 -25.27
CA SER A 59 -14.69 13.63 -25.63
C SER A 59 -16.14 13.29 -25.97
N LEU A 60 -16.35 12.41 -26.94
CA LEU A 60 -17.66 11.83 -27.19
C LEU A 60 -17.92 10.75 -26.12
N VAL A 61 -19.11 10.73 -25.51
CA VAL A 61 -19.40 9.74 -24.45
C VAL A 61 -19.61 8.34 -25.03
N SER A 62 -20.22 8.26 -26.21
CA SER A 62 -20.51 7.00 -26.90
C SER A 62 -19.31 6.44 -27.68
N GLU A 63 -18.27 7.23 -27.92
CA GLU A 63 -17.11 6.84 -28.73
C GLU A 63 -15.79 7.10 -27.99
N ARG A 64 -14.72 6.38 -28.35
CA ARG A 64 -13.38 6.60 -27.77
C ARG A 64 -12.63 7.79 -28.43
N THR A 65 -13.33 8.62 -29.20
CA THR A 65 -12.76 9.75 -29.91
C THR A 65 -12.76 10.99 -29.00
N GLY A 66 -11.66 11.74 -28.98
CA GLY A 66 -11.52 12.96 -28.20
C GLY A 66 -10.64 13.99 -28.90
N ALA A 67 -10.79 15.24 -28.49
CA ALA A 67 -10.04 16.40 -28.96
C ALA A 67 -9.68 17.29 -27.77
N VAL A 68 -8.69 18.16 -27.95
CA VAL A 68 -8.29 19.15 -26.95
C VAL A 68 -8.50 20.54 -27.55
N THR A 69 -8.93 21.49 -26.73
CA THR A 69 -9.17 22.87 -27.20
C THR A 69 -7.86 23.63 -27.45
N ASP A 70 -7.84 24.46 -28.51
CA ASP A 70 -6.73 25.33 -28.89
C ASP A 70 -6.61 26.59 -28.01
N LEU A 71 -5.67 27.49 -28.34
CA LEU A 71 -5.45 28.78 -27.67
C LEU A 71 -6.68 29.72 -27.68
N ASN A 72 -7.63 29.51 -28.59
CA ASN A 72 -8.86 30.27 -28.69
C ASN A 72 -10.08 29.47 -28.21
N GLY A 73 -9.85 28.36 -27.49
CA GLY A 73 -10.88 27.44 -26.98
C GLY A 73 -11.56 26.60 -28.05
N ARG A 74 -11.11 26.61 -29.30
CA ARG A 74 -11.73 25.86 -30.41
C ARG A 74 -11.34 24.39 -30.39
N PHE A 75 -12.26 23.52 -30.76
CA PHE A 75 -12.03 22.10 -30.93
C PHE A 75 -12.66 21.59 -32.24
N THR A 76 -12.11 20.50 -32.75
CA THR A 76 -12.66 19.76 -33.88
C THR A 76 -12.64 18.28 -33.53
N ILE A 77 -13.80 17.62 -33.63
CA ILE A 77 -13.96 16.21 -33.31
C ILE A 77 -14.80 15.52 -34.38
N ASN A 78 -14.41 14.33 -34.78
CA ASN A 78 -15.16 13.54 -35.77
C ASN A 78 -16.03 12.51 -35.04
N ALA A 79 -17.34 12.60 -35.22
CA ALA A 79 -18.32 11.62 -34.73
C ALA A 79 -18.70 10.65 -35.86
N ARG A 80 -18.90 9.36 -35.55
CA ARG A 80 -19.31 8.36 -36.55
C ARG A 80 -20.78 8.47 -36.93
N SER A 81 -21.62 8.91 -36.00
CA SER A 81 -23.06 9.10 -36.20
C SER A 81 -23.62 10.14 -35.22
N LEU A 82 -24.65 10.86 -35.65
CA LEU A 82 -25.48 11.71 -34.79
C LEU A 82 -26.77 10.95 -34.43
N PRO A 83 -27.40 11.16 -33.25
CA PRO A 83 -27.01 12.09 -32.18
C PRO A 83 -25.83 11.61 -31.35
N VAL A 84 -25.08 12.54 -30.75
CA VAL A 84 -23.93 12.22 -29.88
C VAL A 84 -23.85 13.15 -28.66
N THR A 85 -23.44 12.61 -27.52
CA THR A 85 -23.19 13.40 -26.31
C THR A 85 -21.71 13.77 -26.24
N ILE A 86 -21.43 15.07 -26.15
CA ILE A 86 -20.10 15.64 -25.97
C ILE A 86 -19.90 15.93 -24.48
N SER A 87 -18.86 15.35 -23.89
CA SER A 87 -18.42 15.63 -22.52
C SER A 87 -17.17 16.52 -22.55
N VAL A 88 -17.24 17.66 -21.87
CA VAL A 88 -16.12 18.61 -21.71
C VAL A 88 -15.61 18.55 -20.26
N LYS A 89 -14.30 18.37 -20.11
CA LYS A 89 -13.61 18.30 -18.83
C LYS A 89 -12.42 19.24 -18.79
N TYR A 90 -12.33 20.02 -17.72
CA TYR A 90 -11.19 20.87 -17.42
C TYR A 90 -10.98 20.97 -15.92
N ILE A 91 -9.73 21.12 -15.49
CA ILE A 91 -9.37 21.17 -14.08
C ILE A 91 -9.96 22.45 -13.47
N GLY A 92 -10.63 22.33 -12.32
CA GLY A 92 -11.29 23.46 -11.66
C GLY A 92 -12.69 23.79 -12.21
N TYR A 93 -13.21 23.04 -13.18
CA TYR A 93 -14.54 23.25 -13.77
C TYR A 93 -15.43 22.03 -13.59
N LYS A 94 -16.75 22.25 -13.61
CA LYS A 94 -17.74 21.19 -13.56
C LYS A 94 -17.82 20.50 -14.93
N GLN A 95 -17.81 19.17 -14.94
CA GLN A 95 -18.03 18.39 -16.16
C GLN A 95 -19.37 18.79 -16.79
N SER A 96 -19.34 19.17 -18.06
CA SER A 96 -20.53 19.53 -18.85
C SER A 96 -20.76 18.48 -19.93
N GLU A 97 -22.02 18.06 -20.10
CA GLU A 97 -22.44 17.08 -21.10
C GLU A 97 -23.55 17.68 -21.94
N ILE A 98 -23.36 17.70 -23.26
CA ILE A 98 -24.29 18.32 -24.22
C ILE A 98 -24.59 17.31 -25.32
N GLU A 99 -25.88 17.12 -25.62
CA GLU A 99 -26.35 16.26 -26.70
C GLU A 99 -26.47 17.06 -28.00
N VAL A 100 -25.82 16.57 -29.06
CA VAL A 100 -25.86 17.17 -30.41
C VAL A 100 -26.66 16.25 -31.32
N TYR A 101 -27.83 16.72 -31.75
CA TYR A 101 -28.73 15.98 -32.64
C TYR A 101 -28.44 16.25 -34.12
N GLU A 102 -28.18 17.52 -34.46
CA GLU A 102 -27.83 17.98 -35.80
C GLU A 102 -26.69 18.99 -35.70
N TYR A 103 -25.78 18.98 -36.68
CA TYR A 103 -24.69 19.95 -36.77
C TYR A 103 -25.04 21.01 -37.81
N THR A 104 -25.43 22.20 -37.35
CA THR A 104 -25.77 23.34 -38.22
C THR A 104 -24.79 24.50 -38.09
N GLU A 105 -24.13 24.66 -36.94
CA GLU A 105 -23.21 25.78 -36.65
C GLU A 105 -22.08 25.35 -35.70
N PRO A 106 -20.98 26.14 -35.62
CA PRO A 106 -19.93 25.91 -34.63
C PRO A 106 -20.52 25.92 -33.21
N LEU A 107 -20.41 24.81 -32.50
CA LEU A 107 -21.03 24.64 -31.20
C LEU A 107 -20.33 25.50 -30.15
N LEU A 108 -21.08 26.34 -29.43
CA LEU A 108 -20.56 27.08 -28.28
C LEU A 108 -20.92 26.36 -26.98
N ILE A 109 -19.90 25.90 -26.26
CA ILE A 109 -20.04 25.18 -24.99
C ILE A 109 -19.54 26.07 -23.86
N ALA A 110 -20.47 26.56 -23.03
CA ALA A 110 -20.12 27.25 -21.79
C ALA A 110 -20.00 26.24 -20.64
N ILE A 111 -18.90 26.29 -19.89
CA ILE A 111 -18.68 25.47 -18.70
C ILE A 111 -18.56 26.35 -17.45
N ARG A 112 -19.06 25.83 -16.31
CA ARG A 112 -19.04 26.52 -15.02
C ARG A 112 -17.83 26.12 -14.20
N GLU A 113 -17.20 27.07 -13.53
CA GLU A 113 -16.22 26.79 -12.49
C GLU A 113 -16.82 25.87 -11.40
N ASN A 114 -16.02 24.94 -10.92
CA ASN A 114 -16.36 24.06 -9.82
C ASN A 114 -15.89 24.70 -8.51
N ALA A 115 -16.79 25.40 -7.83
CA ALA A 115 -16.51 25.99 -6.51
C ALA A 115 -16.23 24.94 -5.40
N ASN A 116 -16.36 23.64 -5.69
CA ASN A 116 -16.10 22.54 -4.76
C ASN A 116 -14.77 21.84 -5.05
N VAL A 117 -13.67 22.58 -5.03
CA VAL A 117 -12.33 22.00 -4.97
C VAL A 117 -11.93 21.86 -3.49
N LEU A 118 -11.84 20.60 -3.05
CA LEU A 118 -11.23 20.08 -1.82
C LEU A 118 -12.00 20.25 -0.49
N ASN A 119 -12.76 19.21 -0.14
CA ASN A 119 -12.88 18.79 1.26
C ASN A 119 -12.21 17.42 1.40
N GLU A 120 -11.05 17.41 2.06
CA GLU A 120 -10.48 16.19 2.62
C GLU A 120 -11.42 15.73 3.75
N VAL A 121 -12.22 14.71 3.47
CA VAL A 121 -13.18 14.15 4.41
C VAL A 121 -12.48 13.09 5.23
N VAL A 122 -12.32 13.34 6.52
CA VAL A 122 -12.01 12.32 7.52
C VAL A 122 -13.31 11.92 8.18
N VAL A 123 -13.69 10.63 8.04
CA VAL A 123 -14.93 10.10 8.62
C VAL A 123 -14.64 9.68 10.06
N VAL A 124 -15.10 10.48 11.01
CA VAL A 124 -15.25 10.06 12.40
C VAL A 124 -16.76 10.09 12.72
N GLY A 125 -17.27 9.05 13.38
CA GLY A 125 -18.69 8.72 13.45
C GLY A 125 -19.66 9.85 13.87
N TYR A 126 -20.88 9.77 13.31
CA TYR A 126 -22.11 10.52 13.59
C TYR A 126 -22.26 11.97 13.06
N GLY A 127 -21.36 12.43 12.20
CA GLY A 127 -21.55 13.65 11.38
C GLY A 127 -20.28 14.02 10.61
N THR A 128 -20.40 14.55 9.39
CA THR A 128 -19.25 15.04 8.61
C THR A 128 -18.92 16.47 9.07
N GLN A 129 -17.91 16.65 9.91
CA GLN A 129 -17.37 17.97 10.26
C GLN A 129 -16.02 18.20 9.58
N ASN A 130 -15.76 19.45 9.22
CA ASN A 130 -14.50 19.83 8.59
C ASN A 130 -13.35 19.71 9.59
N GLN A 131 -12.18 19.24 9.13
CA GLN A 131 -10.97 19.07 9.94
C GLN A 131 -10.55 20.36 10.67
N LYS A 132 -10.95 21.54 10.14
CA LYS A 132 -10.72 22.86 10.72
C LYS A 132 -11.59 23.17 11.96
N GLU A 133 -12.65 22.41 12.20
CA GLU A 133 -13.64 22.66 13.27
C GLU A 133 -13.40 21.81 14.52
N LEU A 134 -12.45 20.87 14.48
CA LEU A 134 -12.07 20.08 15.65
C LEU A 134 -11.13 20.90 16.54
N THR A 135 -11.61 21.28 17.73
CA THR A 135 -10.82 22.05 18.72
C THR A 135 -9.78 21.20 19.48
N GLY A 136 -9.62 19.91 19.15
CA GLY A 136 -8.70 18.98 19.82
C GLY A 136 -7.54 18.54 18.92
N ALA A 137 -6.41 18.12 19.50
CA ALA A 137 -5.27 17.64 18.71
C ALA A 137 -5.53 16.25 18.13
N VAL A 138 -6.07 16.25 16.91
CA VAL A 138 -6.10 15.08 16.04
C VAL A 138 -4.83 15.07 15.20
N SER A 139 -4.22 13.90 15.02
CA SER A 139 -3.17 13.74 14.02
C SER A 139 -3.49 12.57 13.13
N SER A 140 -3.57 12.87 11.84
CA SER A 140 -3.78 11.87 10.81
C SER A 140 -2.45 11.39 10.25
N VAL A 141 -2.38 10.12 9.92
CA VAL A 141 -1.22 9.51 9.27
C VAL A 141 -1.44 9.54 7.76
N SER A 142 -0.51 10.18 7.05
CA SER A 142 -0.58 10.23 5.58
C SER A 142 -0.56 8.82 4.97
N PRO A 143 -1.34 8.56 3.90
CA PRO A 143 -1.37 7.25 3.23
C PRO A 143 0.00 6.77 2.71
N ILE A 144 0.91 7.71 2.43
CA ILE A 144 2.27 7.42 1.98
C ILE A 144 3.07 6.71 3.09
N ALA A 145 2.91 7.12 4.35
CA ALA A 145 3.56 6.46 5.47
C ALA A 145 3.01 5.04 5.70
N LEU A 146 1.74 4.81 5.36
CA LEU A 146 1.07 3.50 5.47
C LEU A 146 1.41 2.55 4.31
N SER A 147 1.89 3.08 3.19
CA SER A 147 2.32 2.30 2.02
C SER A 147 3.68 1.62 2.18
N GLN A 148 4.40 1.92 3.26
CA GLN A 148 5.64 1.21 3.59
C GLN A 148 5.32 -0.25 3.93
N GLN A 149 6.04 -1.17 3.27
CA GLN A 149 5.96 -2.61 3.52
C GLN A 149 6.41 -2.91 4.95
N THR A 150 5.46 -2.88 5.88
CA THR A 150 5.66 -3.26 7.27
C THR A 150 4.81 -4.49 7.53
N LEU A 151 5.39 -5.45 8.26
CA LEU A 151 4.68 -6.70 8.64
C LEU A 151 3.52 -6.44 9.60
N SER A 152 3.48 -5.24 10.22
CA SER A 152 2.43 -4.82 11.15
C SER A 152 2.37 -3.29 11.16
N PHE A 153 1.18 -2.71 10.95
CA PHE A 153 1.01 -1.26 10.75
C PHE A 153 1.34 -0.44 12.01
N ASP A 154 1.22 -1.03 13.20
CA ASP A 154 1.58 -0.45 14.49
C ASP A 154 3.06 -0.03 14.53
N LYS A 155 3.95 -0.73 13.82
CA LYS A 155 5.35 -0.33 13.70
C LYS A 155 5.51 0.92 12.82
N ALA A 156 4.72 1.02 11.75
CA ALA A 156 4.73 2.17 10.84
C ALA A 156 4.24 3.44 11.54
N LEU A 157 3.39 3.31 12.56
CA LEU A 157 2.95 4.44 13.39
C LEU A 157 4.09 5.05 14.21
N GLY A 158 5.13 4.29 14.52
CA GLY A 158 6.30 4.74 15.26
C GLY A 158 7.07 5.81 14.48
N GLY A 159 6.90 7.08 14.89
CA GLY A 159 7.53 8.23 14.24
C GLY A 159 6.69 8.90 13.16
N ALA A 160 5.61 8.26 12.67
CA ALA A 160 4.67 8.89 11.74
C ALA A 160 3.74 9.91 12.44
N VAL A 161 3.49 9.74 13.74
CA VAL A 161 2.66 10.65 14.55
C VAL A 161 3.48 11.25 15.69
N ALA A 162 3.50 12.58 15.78
CA ALA A 162 4.16 13.27 16.88
C ALA A 162 3.49 12.94 18.24
N GLY A 163 4.31 12.56 19.22
CA GLY A 163 3.86 12.21 20.57
C GLY A 163 3.39 10.77 20.74
N LEU A 164 3.61 9.91 19.75
CA LEU A 164 3.33 8.47 19.83
C LEU A 164 4.65 7.71 19.98
N ASN A 165 4.76 6.89 21.02
CA ASN A 165 5.91 6.02 21.28
C ASN A 165 5.50 4.56 21.06
N VAL A 166 6.21 3.85 20.18
CA VAL A 166 5.98 2.43 19.91
C VAL A 166 7.20 1.65 20.38
N THR A 167 7.03 0.82 21.40
CA THR A 167 8.09 -0.07 21.86
C THR A 167 7.77 -1.50 21.43
N GLN A 168 8.71 -2.11 20.70
CA GLN A 168 8.61 -3.49 20.25
C GLN A 168 9.19 -4.40 21.34
N SER A 169 8.42 -5.37 21.83
CA SER A 169 8.90 -6.33 22.83
C SER A 169 9.77 -7.42 22.24
N SER A 170 9.59 -7.75 20.95
CA SER A 170 10.43 -8.70 20.23
C SER A 170 10.53 -8.39 18.74
N GLY A 171 11.53 -8.99 18.07
CA GLY A 171 11.72 -8.92 16.62
C GLY A 171 11.04 -10.06 15.85
N GLN A 172 10.16 -10.81 16.51
CA GLN A 172 9.36 -11.85 15.86
C GLN A 172 8.28 -11.20 14.98
N PRO A 173 8.08 -11.67 13.73
CA PRO A 173 6.95 -11.23 12.90
C PRO A 173 5.61 -11.39 13.63
N GLY A 174 4.79 -10.33 13.65
CA GLY A 174 3.49 -10.32 14.33
C GLY A 174 3.56 -10.23 15.86
N ALA A 175 4.74 -9.99 16.44
CA ALA A 175 4.86 -9.73 17.86
C ALA A 175 4.13 -8.46 18.29
N THR A 176 3.51 -8.53 19.46
CA THR A 176 2.83 -7.38 20.05
C THR A 176 3.76 -6.16 20.18
N SER A 177 3.21 -4.99 19.89
CA SER A 177 3.84 -3.71 20.20
C SER A 177 3.00 -2.99 21.23
N THR A 178 3.68 -2.32 22.16
CA THR A 178 3.01 -1.45 23.12
C THR A 178 3.10 -0.04 22.59
N ILE A 179 1.95 0.57 22.30
CA ILE A 179 1.85 1.95 21.84
C ILE A 179 1.48 2.83 23.04
N ARG A 180 2.15 3.97 23.18
CA ARG A 180 1.87 4.97 24.22
C ARG A 180 1.72 6.35 23.58
N ILE A 181 0.64 7.03 23.89
CA ILE A 181 0.37 8.39 23.42
C ILE A 181 0.70 9.35 24.56
N ARG A 182 1.64 10.28 24.32
CA ARG A 182 2.12 11.28 25.30
C ARG A 182 2.66 10.72 26.63
N GLY A 183 3.17 9.48 26.63
CA GLY A 183 3.84 8.87 27.78
C GLY A 183 2.94 8.02 28.66
N ASN A 184 3.25 7.94 29.96
CA ASN A 184 2.50 7.12 30.93
C ASN A 184 1.48 8.00 31.68
N ASN A 185 0.19 7.74 31.47
CA ASN A 185 -0.92 8.47 32.12
C ASN A 185 -1.36 7.87 33.47
N SER A 186 -0.78 6.71 33.86
CA SER A 186 -1.16 5.96 35.05
C SER A 186 0.04 5.17 35.57
N ILE A 187 0.14 5.08 36.89
CA ILE A 187 1.21 4.36 37.61
C ILE A 187 0.82 2.89 37.83
N ALA A 188 -0.48 2.60 37.93
CA ALA A 188 -1.01 1.28 38.29
C ALA A 188 -2.00 0.68 37.27
N GLY A 189 -2.47 1.46 36.28
CA GLY A 189 -3.41 1.02 35.24
C GLY A 189 -2.74 0.83 33.87
N SER A 190 -3.49 0.25 32.92
CA SER A 190 -3.02 0.19 31.52
C SER A 190 -2.90 1.59 30.92
N ASN A 191 -1.85 1.81 30.12
CA ASN A 191 -1.60 3.04 29.37
C ASN A 191 -1.75 2.85 27.86
N GLU A 192 -2.27 1.70 27.42
CA GLU A 192 -2.48 1.47 25.99
C GLU A 192 -3.69 2.28 25.50
N PRO A 193 -3.60 2.82 24.27
CA PRO A 193 -4.71 3.53 23.65
C PRO A 193 -5.82 2.56 23.26
N LEU A 194 -7.03 3.11 23.11
CA LEU A 194 -8.15 2.36 22.55
C LEU A 194 -8.04 2.29 21.03
N TYR A 195 -8.19 1.11 20.44
CA TYR A 195 -8.23 0.95 18.99
C TYR A 195 -9.67 0.89 18.51
N VAL A 196 -10.00 1.61 17.44
CA VAL A 196 -11.33 1.63 16.83
C VAL A 196 -11.16 1.37 15.35
N VAL A 197 -11.73 0.28 14.84
CA VAL A 197 -11.68 -0.09 13.42
C VAL A 197 -13.08 0.01 12.85
N ASP A 198 -13.27 0.92 11.89
CA ASP A 198 -14.57 1.16 11.24
C ASP A 198 -15.75 1.39 12.22
N GLY A 199 -15.44 1.95 13.40
CA GLY A 199 -16.43 2.19 14.48
C GLY A 199 -16.54 1.09 15.53
N PHE A 200 -15.87 -0.07 15.34
CA PHE A 200 -15.82 -1.14 16.32
C PHE A 200 -14.58 -1.04 17.20
N ILE A 201 -14.76 -1.17 18.51
CA ILE A 201 -13.66 -1.11 19.47
C ILE A 201 -12.92 -2.45 19.48
N LEU A 202 -11.60 -2.39 19.28
CA LEU A 202 -10.69 -3.52 19.47
C LEU A 202 -9.90 -3.33 20.76
N TYR A 203 -9.82 -4.41 21.52
CA TYR A 203 -9.02 -4.47 22.73
C TYR A 203 -7.71 -5.16 22.39
N ASN A 204 -6.60 -4.45 22.59
CA ASN A 204 -5.28 -5.06 22.62
C ASN A 204 -4.98 -5.36 24.08
N ASP A 205 -5.56 -6.42 24.63
CA ASP A 205 -5.20 -6.93 25.93
C ASP A 205 -4.23 -8.10 25.76
N ASN A 206 -2.94 -7.84 25.99
CA ASN A 206 -1.86 -8.83 25.95
C ASN A 206 -2.04 -10.03 26.93
N SER A 207 -3.13 -10.05 27.69
CA SER A 207 -3.50 -11.12 28.61
C SER A 207 -4.45 -12.15 28.00
N SER A 208 -5.16 -11.83 26.91
CA SER A 208 -6.17 -12.72 26.30
C SER A 208 -5.70 -13.43 25.03
N THR A 209 -4.64 -12.94 24.35
CA THR A 209 -4.12 -13.47 23.08
C THR A 209 -2.89 -14.37 23.23
N ARG A 210 -2.67 -14.92 24.42
CA ARG A 210 -1.56 -15.84 24.72
C ARG A 210 -1.80 -17.21 24.09
N THR A 211 -1.17 -17.47 22.95
CA THR A 211 -1.24 -18.77 22.24
C THR A 211 -0.22 -19.80 22.73
N GLY A 212 0.34 -19.62 23.92
CA GLY A 212 1.32 -20.54 24.52
C GLY A 212 0.68 -21.62 25.40
N MET A 213 1.13 -22.87 25.25
CA MET A 213 0.81 -23.95 26.19
C MET A 213 1.55 -23.71 27.52
N GLY A 214 0.80 -23.32 28.55
CA GLY A 214 1.30 -22.90 29.87
C GLY A 214 0.39 -21.93 30.63
N GLY A 215 -0.72 -21.49 30.01
CA GLY A 215 -1.73 -20.63 30.64
C GLY A 215 -2.65 -21.37 31.61
N THR A 216 -2.24 -21.51 32.86
CA THR A 216 -3.16 -21.44 34.00
C THR A 216 -2.81 -20.13 34.71
N THR A 217 -3.51 -19.03 34.46
CA THR A 217 -4.81 -18.73 35.06
C THR A 217 -5.41 -17.53 34.33
N SER A 218 -6.38 -17.78 33.45
CA SER A 218 -7.44 -16.81 33.19
C SER A 218 -8.47 -17.03 34.29
N GLY A 219 -8.48 -16.17 35.30
CA GLY A 219 -9.40 -16.29 36.44
C GLY A 219 -9.06 -15.36 37.60
N VAL A 220 -9.79 -14.24 37.65
CA VAL A 220 -10.05 -13.39 38.82
C VAL A 220 -8.81 -12.81 39.54
N GLY A 221 -8.52 -11.54 39.24
CA GLY A 221 -7.88 -10.61 40.17
C GLY A 221 -6.49 -10.98 40.67
N GLY A 222 -5.45 -10.67 39.91
CA GLY A 222 -4.09 -10.76 40.43
C GLY A 222 -3.05 -10.35 39.40
N GLY A 223 -2.40 -9.21 39.63
CA GLY A 223 -1.19 -8.81 38.88
C GLY A 223 -0.06 -9.78 39.19
N GLY A 224 0.09 -10.81 38.36
CA GLY A 224 1.17 -11.77 38.42
C GLY A 224 1.96 -11.77 37.12
N SER A 225 3.11 -11.08 37.12
CA SER A 225 4.09 -11.13 36.04
C SER A 225 4.67 -12.53 35.93
N SER A 226 4.29 -13.27 34.89
CA SER A 226 4.89 -14.56 34.55
C SER A 226 6.24 -14.36 33.85
N SER A 227 7.26 -14.06 34.65
CA SER A 227 8.67 -13.87 34.26
C SER A 227 9.36 -15.19 33.87
N GLY A 228 8.84 -15.85 32.84
CA GLY A 228 9.39 -17.12 32.35
C GLY A 228 8.66 -17.78 31.18
N ALA A 229 7.52 -17.24 30.74
CA ALA A 229 6.88 -17.69 29.52
C ALA A 229 7.56 -17.04 28.30
N PHE A 230 7.91 -17.83 27.29
CA PHE A 230 8.28 -17.35 25.96
C PHE A 230 6.99 -16.78 25.32
N ASP A 231 6.68 -15.52 25.67
CA ASP A 231 5.37 -14.89 25.59
C ASP A 231 5.08 -14.39 24.16
N GLY A 232 4.50 -15.26 23.33
CA GLY A 232 3.96 -14.91 22.02
C GLY A 232 2.51 -14.46 22.13
N GLY A 233 2.26 -13.29 22.74
CA GLY A 233 0.94 -12.65 22.67
C GLY A 233 0.68 -12.18 21.23
N LEU A 234 -0.38 -12.71 20.60
CA LEU A 234 -0.79 -12.28 19.26
C LEU A 234 -1.43 -10.89 19.32
N ASN A 235 -1.01 -10.00 18.42
CA ASN A 235 -1.59 -8.66 18.33
C ASN A 235 -2.85 -8.72 17.43
N PRO A 236 -4.06 -8.38 17.92
CA PRO A 236 -5.26 -8.37 17.07
C PRO A 236 -5.18 -7.36 15.92
N LEU A 237 -4.19 -6.46 15.94
CA LEU A 237 -3.92 -5.52 14.87
C LEU A 237 -3.15 -6.15 13.71
N THR A 238 -2.49 -7.31 13.90
CA THR A 238 -1.78 -8.00 12.82
C THR A 238 -2.71 -8.72 11.85
N SER A 239 -3.97 -8.97 12.25
CA SER A 239 -4.97 -9.53 11.32
C SER A 239 -5.48 -8.49 10.33
N ILE A 240 -5.18 -7.20 10.54
CA ILE A 240 -5.55 -6.12 9.63
C ILE A 240 -4.37 -5.87 8.70
N ASN A 241 -4.62 -6.03 7.41
CA ASN A 241 -3.62 -5.72 6.40
C ASN A 241 -3.49 -4.19 6.26
N SER A 242 -2.25 -3.67 6.24
CA SER A 242 -2.00 -2.24 6.03
C SER A 242 -2.53 -1.75 4.67
N SER A 243 -2.58 -2.63 3.66
CA SER A 243 -3.11 -2.31 2.33
C SER A 243 -4.59 -1.98 2.32
N ASP A 244 -5.34 -2.47 3.31
CA ASP A 244 -6.79 -2.26 3.41
C ASP A 244 -7.14 -0.99 4.19
N ILE A 245 -6.15 -0.34 4.83
CA ILE A 245 -6.33 0.88 5.61
C ILE A 245 -6.37 2.10 4.66
N GLU A 246 -7.42 2.91 4.78
CA GLU A 246 -7.54 4.20 4.09
C GLU A 246 -6.86 5.32 4.87
N SER A 247 -7.12 5.38 6.17
CA SER A 247 -6.58 6.42 7.07
C SER A 247 -6.46 5.90 8.51
N ILE A 248 -5.50 6.46 9.24
CA ILE A 248 -5.36 6.29 10.68
C ILE A 248 -5.36 7.66 11.34
N ASP A 249 -6.34 7.87 12.22
CA ASP A 249 -6.47 9.11 12.98
C ASP A 249 -6.22 8.84 14.45
N VAL A 250 -5.31 9.63 15.02
CA VAL A 250 -4.93 9.52 16.42
C VAL A 250 -5.50 10.71 17.17
N LEU A 251 -6.45 10.42 18.07
CA LEU A 251 -6.99 11.38 19.03
C LEU A 251 -6.09 11.38 20.28
N LYS A 252 -5.33 12.46 20.46
CA LYS A 252 -4.31 12.58 21.52
C LYS A 252 -4.78 13.28 22.80
N ASP A 253 -5.96 13.89 22.76
CA ASP A 253 -6.45 14.82 23.78
C ASP A 253 -7.85 14.45 24.30
N VAL A 254 -8.40 15.33 25.16
CA VAL A 254 -9.73 15.26 25.79
C VAL A 254 -10.87 14.95 24.80
N SER A 255 -10.71 15.27 23.52
CA SER A 255 -11.67 14.90 22.46
C SER A 255 -11.89 13.38 22.35
N ALA A 256 -10.87 12.58 22.65
CA ALA A 256 -10.97 11.12 22.68
C ALA A 256 -11.85 10.63 23.85
N THR A 257 -11.68 11.22 25.03
CA THR A 257 -12.44 10.90 26.24
C THR A 257 -13.90 11.36 26.13
N ALA A 258 -14.15 12.48 25.44
CA ALA A 258 -15.50 12.99 25.22
C ALA A 258 -16.38 12.02 24.39
N ILE A 259 -15.77 11.30 23.44
CA ILE A 259 -16.49 10.39 22.55
C ILE A 259 -16.47 8.94 23.05
N TYR A 260 -15.31 8.45 23.50
CA TYR A 260 -15.11 7.04 23.87
C TYR A 260 -15.04 6.80 25.39
N GLY A 261 -15.36 7.84 26.17
CA GLY A 261 -15.44 7.77 27.64
C GLY A 261 -14.09 7.56 28.31
N SER A 262 -14.12 7.01 29.53
CA SER A 262 -12.93 6.79 30.36
C SER A 262 -11.86 5.91 29.71
N ARG A 263 -12.24 5.06 28.75
CA ARG A 263 -11.30 4.22 27.98
C ARG A 263 -10.51 5.01 26.93
N GLY A 264 -11.00 6.16 26.52
CA GLY A 264 -10.28 7.10 25.66
C GLY A 264 -9.31 8.02 26.40
N ALA A 265 -9.13 7.87 27.72
CA ALA A 265 -8.23 8.72 28.51
C ALA A 265 -6.74 8.54 28.16
N ASN A 266 -6.36 7.38 27.62
CA ASN A 266 -5.01 7.11 27.10
C ASN A 266 -4.86 7.49 25.62
N GLY A 267 -5.88 8.10 25.02
CA GLY A 267 -5.99 8.37 23.58
C GLY A 267 -6.67 7.26 22.81
N VAL A 268 -7.13 7.58 21.59
CA VAL A 268 -7.86 6.67 20.71
C VAL A 268 -7.21 6.68 19.33
N ILE A 269 -6.98 5.49 18.77
CA ILE A 269 -6.50 5.30 17.42
C ILE A 269 -7.66 4.77 16.58
N ILE A 270 -8.11 5.58 15.64
CA ILE A 270 -9.19 5.27 14.72
C ILE A 270 -8.59 4.83 13.40
N ILE A 271 -9.02 3.66 12.93
CA ILE A 271 -8.57 3.04 11.70
C ILE A 271 -9.80 2.95 10.80
N THR A 272 -9.71 3.56 9.63
CA THR A 272 -10.76 3.50 8.61
C THR A 272 -10.27 2.62 7.47
N THR A 273 -11.05 1.61 7.08
CA THR A 273 -10.72 0.76 5.93
C THR A 273 -11.18 1.37 4.61
N LYS A 274 -10.50 1.01 3.52
CA LYS A 274 -10.83 1.46 2.17
C LYS A 274 -12.22 0.96 1.77
N LYS A 275 -13.08 1.88 1.36
CA LYS A 275 -14.42 1.59 0.84
C LYS A 275 -14.49 1.82 -0.67
N GLY A 276 -15.36 1.06 -1.35
CA GLY A 276 -15.59 1.22 -2.79
C GLY A 276 -16.12 2.60 -3.14
N LYS A 277 -15.43 3.33 -4.01
CA LYS A 277 -15.83 4.67 -4.49
C LYS A 277 -16.62 4.54 -5.79
N ARG A 278 -17.70 5.33 -5.94
CA ARG A 278 -18.47 5.38 -7.19
C ARG A 278 -17.63 6.00 -8.30
N GLY A 279 -17.55 5.36 -9.46
CA GLY A 279 -16.79 5.85 -10.60
C GLY A 279 -16.02 4.74 -11.32
N ARG A 280 -14.77 5.02 -11.70
CA ARG A 280 -13.90 4.05 -12.39
C ARG A 280 -13.32 3.07 -11.39
N SER A 281 -13.36 1.78 -11.74
CA SER A 281 -12.65 0.74 -10.99
C SER A 281 -11.15 1.00 -11.05
N ASN A 282 -10.48 1.00 -9.90
CA ASN A 282 -9.04 1.05 -9.77
C ASN A 282 -8.57 -0.26 -9.14
N VAL A 283 -7.59 -0.91 -9.76
CA VAL A 283 -7.04 -2.20 -9.32
C VAL A 283 -5.54 -2.03 -9.13
N ASP A 284 -5.11 -2.07 -7.88
CA ASP A 284 -3.71 -2.00 -7.48
C ASP A 284 -3.21 -3.40 -7.12
N TYR A 285 -2.03 -3.78 -7.65
CA TYR A 285 -1.36 -5.03 -7.30
C TYR A 285 -0.01 -4.74 -6.63
N GLN A 286 0.22 -5.36 -5.48
CA GLN A 286 1.44 -5.20 -4.69
C GLN A 286 1.99 -6.58 -4.35
N GLY A 287 3.28 -6.79 -4.60
CA GLY A 287 3.98 -8.03 -4.27
C GLY A 287 5.34 -7.71 -3.66
N SER A 288 5.71 -8.43 -2.60
CA SER A 288 6.96 -8.24 -1.88
C SER A 288 7.56 -9.59 -1.48
N VAL A 289 8.89 -9.71 -1.57
CA VAL A 289 9.65 -10.86 -1.06
C VAL A 289 10.77 -10.32 -0.18
N GLY A 290 10.96 -10.90 1.00
CA GLY A 290 11.97 -10.47 1.96
C GLY A 290 12.57 -11.65 2.72
N VAL A 291 13.85 -11.52 3.10
CA VAL A 291 14.57 -12.48 3.96
C VAL A 291 15.00 -11.75 5.23
N GLN A 292 14.70 -12.33 6.39
CA GLN A 292 15.08 -11.76 7.68
C GLN A 292 16.41 -12.37 8.15
N GLN A 293 17.35 -11.51 8.54
CA GLN A 293 18.62 -11.90 9.14
C GLN A 293 18.78 -11.25 10.52
N ILE A 294 19.46 -11.93 11.44
CA ILE A 294 19.74 -11.40 12.77
C ILE A 294 20.81 -10.31 12.65
N SER A 295 20.49 -9.09 13.09
CA SER A 295 21.37 -7.92 12.92
C SER A 295 22.55 -7.89 13.89
N ARG A 296 22.37 -8.42 15.10
CA ARG A 296 23.40 -8.52 16.14
C ARG A 296 23.30 -9.81 16.91
N THR A 297 24.39 -10.54 16.95
CA THR A 297 24.63 -11.63 17.89
C THR A 297 25.50 -11.10 19.03
N LEU A 298 25.25 -11.55 20.26
CA LEU A 298 26.17 -11.28 21.36
C LEU A 298 27.48 -12.03 21.09
N ASN A 299 28.61 -11.35 21.25
CA ASN A 299 29.92 -12.00 21.21
C ASN A 299 30.06 -12.79 22.51
N LEU A 300 29.84 -14.10 22.41
CA LEU A 300 30.00 -15.02 23.53
C LEU A 300 31.40 -15.61 23.50
N LEU A 301 31.94 -15.89 24.68
CA LEU A 301 33.20 -16.61 24.84
C LEU A 301 33.10 -17.95 24.14
N ASN A 302 34.12 -18.30 23.37
CA ASN A 302 34.28 -19.66 22.88
C ASN A 302 34.69 -20.60 24.03
N ALA A 303 34.57 -21.91 23.85
CA ALA A 303 34.82 -22.90 24.89
C ALA A 303 36.22 -22.78 25.53
N SER A 304 37.25 -22.45 24.75
CA SER A 304 38.61 -22.21 25.24
C SER A 304 38.73 -20.92 26.05
N GLU A 305 38.13 -19.83 25.58
CA GLU A 305 38.16 -18.53 26.26
C GLU A 305 37.40 -18.60 27.59
N TRP A 306 36.33 -19.41 27.66
CA TRP A 306 35.62 -19.70 28.89
C TRP A 306 36.45 -20.55 29.87
N ALA A 307 37.22 -21.54 29.36
CA ALA A 307 38.12 -22.33 30.20
C ALA A 307 39.26 -21.49 30.77
N ASP A 308 39.85 -20.61 29.95
CA ASP A 308 40.90 -19.69 30.39
C ASP A 308 40.36 -18.67 31.41
N LEU A 309 39.15 -18.13 31.20
CA LEU A 309 38.47 -17.27 32.17
C LEU A 309 38.27 -17.99 33.53
N ASN A 310 37.84 -19.25 33.52
CA ASN A 310 37.67 -20.02 34.76
C ASN A 310 39.00 -20.32 35.46
N LYS A 311 40.05 -20.56 34.68
CA LYS A 311 41.41 -20.72 35.22
C LYS A 311 41.90 -19.43 35.86
N GLU A 312 41.67 -18.29 35.23
CA GLU A 312 42.00 -16.96 35.77
C GLU A 312 41.24 -16.66 37.06
N ILE A 313 39.92 -16.87 37.09
CA ILE A 313 39.07 -16.71 38.29
C ILE A 313 39.54 -17.61 39.44
N SER A 314 39.99 -18.83 39.13
CA SER A 314 40.48 -19.80 40.13
C SER A 314 41.89 -19.47 40.64
N ASN A 315 42.69 -18.73 39.89
CA ASN A 315 44.03 -18.30 40.30
C ASN A 315 43.98 -17.02 41.15
N ASP A 316 43.02 -16.12 40.89
CA ASP A 316 42.89 -14.83 41.57
C ASP A 316 42.16 -14.95 42.92
N ASN A 317 41.15 -15.82 43.00
CA ASN A 317 40.64 -16.31 44.27
C ASN A 317 41.57 -17.42 44.75
N LYS A 318 42.40 -17.18 45.78
CA LYS A 318 43.20 -18.21 46.47
C LYS A 318 42.32 -19.36 46.99
N SER A 319 41.91 -20.25 46.10
CA SER A 319 41.25 -21.52 46.36
C SER A 319 42.17 -22.59 45.78
N PRO A 320 42.45 -23.67 46.50
CA PRO A 320 43.56 -24.57 46.21
C PRO A 320 43.23 -25.43 44.98
N TYR A 321 43.49 -24.92 43.78
CA TYR A 321 43.54 -25.71 42.57
C TYR A 321 44.99 -26.00 42.20
N ASP A 322 45.33 -27.28 42.17
CA ASP A 322 46.66 -27.80 41.83
C ASP A 322 46.99 -27.52 40.35
N PRO A 323 48.04 -26.72 40.05
CA PRO A 323 48.40 -26.34 38.69
C PRO A 323 49.01 -27.48 37.84
N SER A 324 49.12 -28.69 38.36
CA SER A 324 49.69 -29.85 37.65
C SER A 324 48.70 -30.60 36.74
N GLN A 325 47.40 -30.30 36.78
CA GLN A 325 46.39 -31.01 35.98
C GLN A 325 45.99 -30.19 34.74
N PRO A 326 46.32 -30.65 33.51
CA PRO A 326 45.83 -30.00 32.30
C PRO A 326 44.30 -30.12 32.22
N TYR A 327 43.63 -28.99 31.98
CA TYR A 327 42.19 -28.94 31.76
C TYR A 327 41.87 -29.57 30.40
N ASP A 328 41.48 -30.83 30.46
CA ASP A 328 41.06 -31.58 29.27
C ASP A 328 39.65 -31.15 28.84
N VAL A 329 39.59 -30.32 27.79
CA VAL A 329 38.34 -29.84 27.18
C VAL A 329 37.41 -30.97 26.72
N SER A 330 37.91 -32.20 26.56
CA SER A 330 37.10 -33.38 26.23
C SER A 330 36.19 -33.84 27.38
N LYS A 331 36.44 -33.41 28.63
CA LYS A 331 35.62 -33.72 29.81
C LYS A 331 34.47 -32.73 30.06
N LEU A 332 34.46 -31.57 29.38
CA LEU A 332 33.36 -30.60 29.41
C LEU A 332 32.24 -30.93 28.41
N LEU A 333 32.49 -31.88 27.50
CA LEU A 333 31.44 -32.47 26.67
C LEU A 333 30.64 -33.45 27.53
N PRO A 334 29.30 -33.35 27.58
CA PRO A 334 28.49 -34.22 28.42
C PRO A 334 28.72 -35.69 28.04
N GLN A 335 29.40 -36.41 28.92
CA GLN A 335 29.61 -37.86 28.79
C GLN A 335 28.30 -38.57 29.12
N GLY A 336 27.39 -38.64 28.16
CA GLY A 336 26.15 -39.38 28.37
C GLY A 336 24.96 -39.05 27.49
N GLN A 337 25.12 -38.42 26.33
CA GLN A 337 24.03 -38.38 25.35
C GLN A 337 24.43 -39.07 24.05
N SER A 338 23.51 -39.94 23.61
CA SER A 338 23.63 -40.86 22.49
C SER A 338 24.19 -40.18 21.24
N SER A 339 24.80 -41.01 20.40
CA SER A 339 25.43 -40.70 19.11
C SER A 339 24.60 -39.84 18.13
N ASP A 340 23.33 -39.58 18.40
CA ASP A 340 22.48 -38.68 17.61
C ASP A 340 22.56 -37.20 18.03
N CYS A 341 22.90 -36.89 19.29
CA CYS A 341 23.11 -35.51 19.74
C CYS A 341 24.42 -34.92 19.19
N LYS A 342 25.36 -35.78 18.75
CA LYS A 342 26.63 -35.39 18.10
C LYS A 342 26.45 -34.71 16.74
N LYS A 343 25.34 -34.94 16.03
CA LYS A 343 25.13 -34.37 14.68
C LYS A 343 24.39 -33.03 14.69
N LEU A 344 23.50 -32.78 15.65
CA LEU A 344 22.65 -31.58 15.64
C LEU A 344 23.29 -30.35 16.30
N CYS A 345 24.06 -30.50 17.38
CA CYS A 345 24.62 -29.34 18.08
C CYS A 345 25.83 -28.71 17.37
N CYS A 346 26.62 -29.50 16.63
CA CYS A 346 27.88 -29.01 16.04
C CYS A 346 27.83 -28.69 14.54
N THR A 347 26.76 -29.03 13.80
CA THR A 347 26.81 -28.98 12.32
C THR A 347 25.83 -28.00 11.66
N ARG A 348 25.06 -27.18 12.40
CA ARG A 348 24.04 -26.32 11.76
C ARG A 348 24.02 -24.84 12.15
N LEU A 349 25.12 -24.30 12.67
CA LEU A 349 25.22 -22.87 13.03
C LEU A 349 26.29 -22.08 12.26
N ILE A 350 26.71 -22.53 11.07
CA ILE A 350 27.53 -21.70 10.17
C ILE A 350 27.15 -21.96 8.71
N PRO A 351 26.36 -21.11 8.03
CA PRO A 351 26.55 -20.97 6.59
C PRO A 351 27.86 -20.21 6.41
N LYS A 352 28.87 -20.89 5.85
CA LYS A 352 30.09 -20.26 5.37
C LYS A 352 29.70 -19.09 4.47
N THR A 353 30.08 -17.88 4.87
CA THR A 353 30.14 -16.71 4.00
C THR A 353 31.12 -17.02 2.87
N THR A 354 30.61 -17.42 1.72
CA THR A 354 31.37 -17.36 0.47
C THR A 354 31.49 -15.89 0.10
N LYS A 355 32.69 -15.34 0.29
CA LYS A 355 33.11 -14.09 -0.35
C LYS A 355 32.90 -14.26 -1.87
N PHE A 356 32.10 -13.40 -2.47
CA PHE A 356 32.25 -13.04 -3.87
C PHE A 356 32.54 -11.54 -3.92
N GLN A 357 33.55 -11.20 -4.73
CA GLN A 357 33.97 -9.85 -5.09
C GLN A 357 32.83 -9.04 -5.69
#